data_AF-A0A822EDF7-F1
#
_entry.id   AF-A0A822EDF7-F1
#
_cell.length_a   1.000
_cell.length_b   1.000
_cell.length_c   1.000
_cell.angle_alpha   90.00
_cell.angle_beta   90.00
_cell.angle_gamma   90.00
#
_symmetry.space_group_name_H-M   'P 1'
#
loop_
_entity.id
_entity.type
_entity.pdbx_description
1 polymer ?
#
loop_
_entity_poly.entity_id
_entity_poly.type
_entity_poly.pdbx_seq_one_letter_code
_entity_poly.pdbx_strand_id
1 'polypeptide(L)'
;MHGGFWSGGNNKQLPELNNHLAQASYHCAAINYRLVPRWKCPASIEDTAAALTYLRQHTDELNIDRNNFILLGRSAGAQTALLAAYTL
;
A
#
# COMPACT_ATOMS: atom_id res chain seq x y z
N MET A 1 1.99 1.13 3.05
CA MET A 1 0.68 1.17 3.75
C MET A 1 0.84 1.74 5.15
N HIS A 2 -0.03 2.69 5.48
CA HIS A 2 -0.05 3.37 6.78
C HIS A 2 -0.53 2.43 7.90
N GLY A 3 -0.27 2.77 9.16
CA GLY A 3 -0.77 2.03 10.32
C GLY A 3 -2.08 2.66 10.85
N GLY A 4 -2.31 2.57 12.16
CA GLY A 4 -3.42 3.28 12.80
C GLY A 4 -4.64 2.41 13.11
N PHE A 5 -4.41 1.17 13.56
CA PHE A 5 -5.47 0.26 14.06
C PHE A 5 -6.65 0.08 13.10
N TRP A 6 -6.41 0.14 11.78
CA TRP A 6 -7.43 0.16 10.70
C TRP A 6 -8.47 1.28 10.79
N SER A 7 -8.48 2.08 11.84
CA SER A 7 -9.47 3.12 12.12
C SER A 7 -8.96 4.52 11.86
N GLY A 8 -7.66 4.66 11.60
CA GLY A 8 -7.02 5.95 11.32
C GLY A 8 -5.77 5.81 10.46
N GLY A 9 -5.10 6.95 10.26
CA GLY A 9 -3.95 7.08 9.37
C GLY A 9 -4.35 7.44 7.93
N ASN A 10 -3.35 7.70 7.10
CA ASN A 10 -3.49 7.99 5.68
C ASN A 10 -2.14 7.83 4.97
N ASN A 11 -2.14 8.02 3.65
CA ASN A 11 -0.98 7.91 2.77
C ASN A 11 0.16 8.89 3.06
N LYS A 12 0.00 9.86 3.98
CA LYS A 12 1.06 10.79 4.40
C LYS A 12 1.75 10.36 5.69
N GLN A 13 1.41 9.20 6.29
CA GLN A 13 1.92 8.80 7.60
C GLN A 13 3.41 8.38 7.60
N LEU A 14 3.97 7.97 6.46
CA LEU A 14 5.32 7.41 6.37
C LEU A 14 6.24 8.21 5.41
N PRO A 15 6.35 9.54 5.55
CA PRO A 15 7.07 10.36 4.58
C PRO A 15 8.57 10.07 4.59
N GLU A 16 9.17 9.87 5.78
CA GLU A 16 10.60 9.58 5.92
C GLU A 16 10.99 8.26 5.25
N LEU A 17 10.20 7.21 5.46
CA LEU A 17 10.42 5.91 4.83
C LEU A 17 10.27 5.98 3.31
N ASN A 18 9.22 6.66 2.82
CA ASN A 18 9.00 6.83 1.39
C ASN A 18 10.16 7.61 0.74
N ASN A 19 10.64 8.67 1.40
CA ASN A 19 11.76 9.46 0.92
C ASN A 19 13.06 8.65 0.90
N HIS A 20 13.32 7.87 1.95
CA HIS A 20 14.48 6.99 2.01
C HIS A 20 14.49 5.95 0.89
N LEU A 21 13.35 5.29 0.63
CA LEU A 21 13.20 4.33 -0.46
C LEU A 21 13.34 4.99 -1.84
N ALA A 22 12.76 6.19 -2.03
CA ALA A 22 12.91 6.95 -3.26
C ALA A 22 14.38 7.33 -3.55
N GLN A 23 15.13 7.73 -2.51
CA GLN A 23 16.58 7.97 -2.62
C GLN A 23 17.36 6.69 -2.97
N ALA A 24 16.86 5.52 -2.58
CA ALA A 24 17.40 4.21 -2.95
C ALA A 24 16.88 3.70 -4.32
N SER A 25 16.34 4.58 -5.16
CA SER A 25 15.83 4.28 -6.52
C SER A 25 14.57 3.39 -6.58
N TYR A 26 13.77 3.35 -5.50
CA TYR A 26 12.45 2.71 -5.53
C TYR A 26 11.34 3.71 -5.84
N HIS A 27 10.41 3.33 -6.72
CA HIS A 27 9.14 4.05 -6.87
C HIS A 27 8.22 3.73 -5.68
N CYS A 28 7.78 4.77 -4.97
CA CYS A 28 6.95 4.63 -3.77
C CYS A 28 5.50 5.04 -4.04
N ALA A 29 4.58 4.07 -3.96
CA ALA A 29 3.14 4.33 -3.98
C ALA A 29 2.55 4.27 -2.58
N ALA A 30 2.17 5.43 -2.02
CA ALA A 30 1.49 5.51 -0.74
C ALA A 30 -0.03 5.51 -0.94
N ILE A 31 -0.69 4.44 -0.48
CA ILE A 31 -2.14 4.24 -0.67
C ILE A 31 -2.95 4.58 0.58
N ASN A 32 -4.19 5.01 0.37
CA ASN A 32 -5.24 5.01 1.39
C ASN A 32 -6.10 3.77 1.20
N TYR A 33 -6.48 3.13 2.30
CA TYR A 33 -7.45 2.04 2.30
C TYR A 33 -8.64 2.40 3.20
N ARG A 34 -9.79 1.78 2.94
CA ARG A 34 -11.03 1.96 3.71
C ARG A 34 -10.82 1.59 5.19
N LEU A 35 -11.38 2.40 6.08
CA LEU A 35 -11.15 2.31 7.53
C LEU A 35 -12.37 1.77 8.29
N VAL A 36 -12.11 1.08 9.39
CA VAL A 36 -13.11 0.65 10.38
C VAL A 36 -13.60 1.86 11.20
N PRO A 37 -14.83 1.85 11.74
CA PRO A 37 -15.80 0.74 11.78
C PRO A 37 -16.67 0.61 10.51
N ARG A 38 -16.63 1.60 9.60
CA ARG A 38 -17.50 1.64 8.42
C ARG A 38 -17.20 0.50 7.44
N TRP A 39 -15.93 0.18 7.26
CA TRP A 39 -15.49 -0.86 6.33
C TRP A 39 -14.65 -1.88 7.09
N LYS A 40 -15.20 -3.08 7.28
CA LYS A 40 -14.56 -4.17 8.01
C LYS A 40 -13.69 -5.01 7.08
N CYS A 41 -12.86 -5.87 7.65
CA CYS A 41 -12.15 -6.91 6.91
C CYS A 41 -13.14 -7.67 5.98
N PRO A 42 -12.83 -7.87 4.68
CA PRO A 42 -11.52 -7.72 4.03
C PRO A 42 -11.28 -6.38 3.31
N ALA A 43 -12.05 -5.32 3.56
CA ALA A 43 -12.00 -4.08 2.76
C ALA A 43 -10.60 -3.47 2.57
N SER A 44 -9.75 -3.43 3.59
CA SER A 44 -8.38 -2.89 3.46
C SER A 44 -7.47 -3.77 2.59
N ILE A 45 -7.74 -5.08 2.54
CA ILE A 45 -7.02 -6.06 1.72
C ILE A 45 -7.44 -5.89 0.26
N GLU A 46 -8.75 -5.79 0.01
CA GLU A 46 -9.32 -5.51 -1.32
C GLU A 46 -8.77 -4.21 -1.91
N ASP A 47 -8.71 -3.14 -1.12
CA ASP A 47 -8.19 -1.85 -1.59
C ASP A 47 -6.70 -1.93 -1.92
N THR A 48 -5.94 -2.74 -1.16
CA THR A 48 -4.52 -3.00 -1.46
C THR A 48 -4.36 -3.78 -2.77
N ALA A 49 -5.20 -4.80 -2.99
CA ALA A 49 -5.21 -5.56 -4.24
C ALA A 49 -5.63 -4.70 -5.45
N ALA A 50 -6.65 -3.84 -5.27
CA ALA A 50 -7.09 -2.90 -6.29
C ALA A 50 -5.99 -1.87 -6.63
N ALA A 51 -5.30 -1.34 -5.63
CA ALA A 51 -4.17 -0.44 -5.85
C ALA A 51 -3.02 -1.12 -6.59
N LEU A 52 -2.67 -2.36 -6.23
CA LEU A 52 -1.64 -3.12 -6.94
C LEU A 52 -2.05 -3.40 -8.39
N THR A 53 -3.31 -3.75 -8.62
CA THR A 53 -3.87 -3.99 -9.96
C THR A 53 -3.78 -2.72 -10.81
N TYR A 54 -4.17 -1.58 -10.25
CA TYR A 54 -4.04 -0.29 -10.91
C TYR A 54 -2.58 -0.01 -11.30
N LEU A 55 -1.63 -0.16 -10.36
CA LEU A 55 -0.21 0.09 -10.63
C LEU A 55 0.33 -0.82 -11.74
N ARG A 56 -0.03 -2.12 -11.74
CA ARG A 56 0.37 -3.08 -12.77
C ARG A 56 -0.19 -2.73 -14.15
N GLN A 57 -1.41 -2.19 -14.21
CA GLN A 57 -2.05 -1.81 -15.47
C GLN A 57 -1.50 -0.50 -16.07
N HIS A 58 -0.89 0.36 -15.25
CA HIS A 58 -0.46 1.70 -15.64
C HIS A 58 1.07 1.88 -15.55
N THR A 59 1.85 0.80 -15.64
CA THR A 59 3.32 0.85 -15.46
C THR A 59 4.00 1.76 -16.46
N ASP A 60 3.57 1.74 -17.72
CA ASP A 60 4.16 2.53 -18.79
C ASP A 60 3.78 4.02 -18.66
N GLU A 61 2.55 4.34 -18.25
CA GLU A 61 2.11 5.72 -17.98
C GLU A 61 2.84 6.32 -16.78
N LEU A 62 3.03 5.52 -15.72
CA LEU A 62 3.67 5.96 -14.48
C LEU A 62 5.21 5.88 -14.54
N ASN A 63 5.76 5.30 -15.61
CA ASN A 63 7.19 5.01 -15.76
C ASN A 63 7.78 4.26 -14.55
N ILE A 64 7.14 3.15 -14.16
CA ILE A 64 7.56 2.28 -13.05
C ILE A 64 7.89 0.86 -13.52
N ASP A 65 8.62 0.10 -12.71
CA ASP A 65 8.95 -1.31 -12.97
C ASP A 65 7.68 -2.17 -13.09
N ARG A 66 7.64 -3.04 -14.11
CA ARG A 66 6.49 -3.88 -14.45
C ARG A 66 6.43 -5.21 -13.69
N ASN A 67 7.56 -5.68 -13.20
CA ASN A 67 7.76 -7.03 -12.71
C ASN A 67 7.98 -7.07 -11.19
N ASN A 68 8.54 -6.02 -10.60
CA ASN A 68 9.01 -6.01 -9.23
C ASN A 68 8.13 -5.11 -8.35
N PHE A 69 7.17 -5.73 -7.65
CA PHE A 69 6.29 -5.05 -6.69
C PHE A 69 6.55 -5.54 -5.27
N ILE A 70 6.66 -4.60 -4.33
CA ILE A 70 6.87 -4.88 -2.91
C ILE A 70 5.70 -4.27 -2.12
N LEU A 71 5.04 -5.09 -1.30
CA LEU A 71 4.05 -4.61 -0.34
C LEU A 71 4.73 -4.38 1.01
N LEU A 72 4.66 -3.14 1.49
CA LEU A 72 5.29 -2.72 2.74
C LEU A 72 4.32 -1.91 3.60
N GLY A 73 4.35 -2.11 4.92
CA GLY A 73 3.57 -1.30 5.86
C GLY A 73 4.07 -1.38 7.29
N ARG A 74 3.44 -0.62 8.19
CA ARG A 74 3.72 -0.59 9.64
C ARG A 74 2.46 -0.93 10.44
N SER A 75 2.59 -1.76 11.49
CA SER A 75 1.48 -2.10 12.40
C SER A 75 0.28 -2.68 11.62
N ALA A 76 -0.92 -2.09 11.72
CA ALA A 76 -2.10 -2.47 10.94
C ALA A 76 -1.85 -2.49 9.42
N GLY A 77 -1.01 -1.59 8.92
CA GLY A 77 -0.59 -1.57 7.52
C GLY A 77 0.32 -2.73 7.14
N ALA A 78 1.18 -3.19 8.06
CA ALA A 78 2.05 -4.34 7.84
C ALA A 78 1.22 -5.62 7.75
N GLN A 79 0.25 -5.80 8.65
CA GLN A 79 -0.68 -6.91 8.56
C GLN A 79 -1.50 -6.86 7.27
N THR A 80 -2.02 -5.69 6.88
CA THR A 80 -2.77 -5.53 5.63
C THR A 80 -1.89 -5.89 4.42
N ALA A 81 -0.62 -5.48 4.42
CA ALA A 81 0.36 -5.85 3.40
C ALA A 81 0.52 -7.36 3.27
N LEU A 82 0.74 -8.01 4.41
CA LEU A 82 1.02 -9.44 4.48
C LEU A 82 -0.19 -10.25 4.04
N LEU A 83 -1.39 -9.89 4.50
CA LEU A 83 -2.61 -10.57 4.12
C LEU A 83 -2.92 -10.37 2.63
N ALA A 84 -2.76 -9.17 2.10
CA ALA A 84 -2.92 -8.93 0.67
C ALA A 84 -1.94 -9.78 -0.15
N ALA A 85 -0.65 -9.77 0.20
CA ALA A 85 0.37 -10.58 -0.47
C ALA A 85 0.05 -12.09 -0.42
N TYR A 86 -0.51 -12.57 0.68
CA TYR A 86 -0.87 -13.97 0.85
C TYR A 86 -2.09 -14.40 0.01
N THR A 87 -3.01 -13.47 -0.25
CA THR A 87 -4.27 -13.76 -0.96
C THR A 87 -4.22 -13.47 -2.46
N LEU A 88 -3.14 -12.84 -2.94
CA LEU A 88 -2.90 -12.50 -4.35
C LEU A 88 -2.15 -13.62 -5.07
#